data_AF-A0A9P9IA92-F1
#
_entry.id   AF-A0A9P9IA92-F1
#
_cell.length_a   1.000
_cell.length_b   1.000
_cell.length_c   1.000
_cell.angle_alpha   90.00
_cell.angle_beta   90.00
_cell.angle_gamma   90.00
#
_symmetry.space_group_name_H-M   'P 1'
#
loop_
_entity.id
_entity.type
_entity.pdbx_description
1 polymer ?
#
loop_
_entity_poly.entity_id
_entity_poly.type
_entity_poly.pdbx_seq_one_letter_code
_entity_poly.pdbx_strand_id
1 'polypeptide(L)'
;MPIYLCYGFRRHRRSIRIFVILNDLDDAAPDWLSGPATSSATLSQLYLVFDFLPEPWAAVPGRGLHGAPPRVSNSMDDVLMNSRSVVKLLEEYDPEDLASQSRPYAQVADYVVQVYLSMNVVDERARYESRVEKMKDVWFENLRDQLQNGEEIRWYVSQ
;
A
#
# COMPACT_ATOMS: atom_id res chain seq x y z
N MET A 1 10.18 0.43 -13.65
CA MET A 1 9.05 0.27 -12.72
C MET A 1 8.46 1.65 -12.46
N PRO A 2 7.14 1.77 -12.32
CA PRO A 2 6.49 3.02 -11.92
C PRO A 2 7.02 3.49 -10.57
N ILE A 3 7.08 4.81 -10.35
CA ILE A 3 7.43 5.39 -9.05
C ILE A 3 6.12 5.80 -8.40
N TYR A 4 5.96 5.58 -7.11
CA TYR A 4 4.80 5.97 -6.34
C TYR A 4 5.17 6.91 -5.21
N LEU A 5 4.29 7.87 -4.98
CA LEU A 5 4.20 8.62 -3.74
C LEU A 5 3.11 7.95 -2.91
N CYS A 6 3.45 7.56 -1.68
CA CYS A 6 2.51 6.90 -0.80
C CYS A 6 2.51 7.50 0.60
N TYR A 7 1.34 7.50 1.25
CA TYR A 7 1.19 7.85 2.65
C TYR A 7 0.85 6.58 3.41
N GLY A 8 1.72 6.19 4.35
CA GLY A 8 1.66 4.88 4.94
C GLY A 8 2.71 4.66 6.00
N PHE A 9 2.92 3.40 6.37
CA PHE A 9 3.94 2.98 7.33
C PHE A 9 4.73 1.79 6.78
N ARG A 10 5.95 1.59 7.29
CA ARG A 10 6.78 0.44 6.93
C ARG A 10 6.32 -0.79 7.68
N ARG A 11 6.23 -1.91 7.00
CA ARG A 11 6.00 -3.22 7.60
C ARG A 11 7.24 -4.07 7.42
N HIS A 12 7.71 -4.66 8.51
CA HIS A 12 8.96 -5.42 8.50
C HIS A 12 8.75 -6.78 7.83
N ARG A 13 9.72 -7.23 7.02
CA ARG A 13 9.66 -8.54 6.34
C ARG A 13 9.37 -9.68 7.30
N ARG A 14 9.93 -9.63 8.51
CA ARG A 14 9.70 -10.62 9.56
C ARG A 14 8.21 -10.68 9.97
N SER A 15 7.55 -9.54 10.15
CA SER A 15 6.13 -9.50 10.52
C SER A 15 5.22 -9.93 9.37
N ILE A 16 5.61 -9.66 8.11
CA ILE A 16 4.92 -10.17 6.91
C ILE A 16 4.99 -11.70 6.86
N ARG A 17 6.18 -12.28 6.98
CA ARG A 17 6.37 -13.75 6.97
C ARG A 17 5.57 -14.42 8.08
N ILE A 18 5.60 -13.86 9.31
CA ILE A 18 4.80 -14.38 10.43
C ILE A 18 3.31 -14.32 10.11
N PHE A 19 2.82 -13.21 9.54
CA PHE A 19 1.41 -13.08 9.18
C PHE A 19 0.98 -14.10 8.12
N VAL A 20 1.80 -14.32 7.08
CA VAL A 20 1.54 -15.34 6.05
C VAL A 20 1.44 -16.73 6.66
N ILE A 21 2.37 -17.09 7.56
CA ILE A 21 2.40 -18.41 8.22
C ILE A 21 1.21 -18.59 9.17
N LEU A 22 0.92 -17.59 10.02
CA LEU A 22 -0.14 -17.70 11.04
C LEU A 22 -1.54 -17.73 10.42
N ASN A 23 -1.71 -17.21 9.21
CA ASN A 23 -2.99 -17.19 8.51
C ASN A 23 -3.07 -18.21 7.36
N ASP A 24 -2.08 -19.09 7.24
CA ASP A 24 -2.05 -20.18 6.24
C ASP A 24 -2.27 -19.68 4.80
N LEU A 25 -1.54 -18.62 4.41
CA LEU A 25 -1.68 -18.00 3.09
C LEU A 25 -0.77 -18.69 2.05
N ASP A 26 -1.20 -19.86 1.58
CA ASP A 26 -0.43 -20.71 0.64
C ASP A 26 0.00 -19.97 -0.66
N ASP A 27 -0.86 -19.10 -1.19
CA ASP A 27 -0.61 -18.35 -2.42
C ASP A 27 0.25 -17.09 -2.20
N ALA A 28 0.68 -16.82 -0.96
CA ALA A 28 1.43 -15.63 -0.63
C ALA A 28 2.95 -15.88 -0.59
N ALA A 29 3.70 -15.16 -1.43
CA ALA A 29 5.14 -15.08 -1.34
C ALA A 29 5.53 -13.92 -0.41
N PRO A 30 5.90 -14.15 0.86
CA PRO A 30 6.13 -13.07 1.81
C PRO A 30 7.34 -12.20 1.48
N ASP A 31 8.19 -12.64 0.55
CA ASP A 31 9.38 -11.92 0.07
C ASP A 31 9.07 -10.96 -1.10
N TRP A 32 7.85 -11.01 -1.63
CA TRP A 32 7.34 -10.10 -2.65
C TRP A 32 5.87 -9.75 -2.38
N LEU A 33 5.66 -8.73 -1.55
CA LEU A 33 4.33 -8.38 -1.02
C LEU A 33 3.40 -7.80 -2.09
N SER A 34 3.95 -7.07 -3.05
CA SER A 34 3.20 -6.48 -4.17
C SER A 34 2.80 -7.48 -5.25
N GLY A 35 3.36 -8.69 -5.24
CA GLY A 35 3.04 -9.70 -6.25
C GLY A 35 1.53 -9.99 -6.33
N PRO A 36 0.96 -10.31 -7.50
CA PRO A 36 -0.49 -10.42 -7.66
C PRO A 36 -1.19 -11.38 -6.70
N ALA A 37 -0.68 -12.60 -6.58
CA ALA A 37 -1.24 -13.62 -5.69
C ALA A 37 -1.04 -13.20 -4.22
N THR A 38 0.17 -12.78 -3.85
CA THR A 38 0.51 -12.34 -2.50
C THR A 38 -0.35 -11.18 -2.03
N SER A 39 -0.47 -10.14 -2.84
CA SER A 39 -1.21 -8.93 -2.49
C SER A 39 -2.71 -9.23 -2.38
N SER A 40 -3.27 -10.01 -3.29
CA SER A 40 -4.68 -10.42 -3.24
C SER A 40 -5.01 -11.25 -2.00
N ALA A 41 -4.19 -12.27 -1.70
CA ALA A 41 -4.36 -13.12 -0.52
C ALA A 41 -4.19 -12.33 0.78
N THR A 42 -3.15 -11.50 0.86
CA THR A 42 -2.89 -10.66 2.03
C THR A 42 -4.04 -9.68 2.27
N LEU A 43 -4.47 -8.95 1.24
CA LEU A 43 -5.57 -7.99 1.37
C LEU A 43 -6.86 -8.67 1.76
N SER A 44 -7.19 -9.81 1.15
CA SER A 44 -8.38 -10.60 1.52
C SER A 44 -8.34 -10.98 3.00
N GLN A 45 -7.19 -11.44 3.48
CA GLN A 45 -7.02 -11.78 4.90
C GLN A 45 -7.14 -10.56 5.82
N LEU A 46 -6.64 -9.39 5.42
CA LEU A 46 -6.82 -8.16 6.21
C LEU A 46 -8.31 -7.83 6.40
N TYR A 47 -9.14 -7.93 5.35
CA TYR A 47 -10.59 -7.69 5.48
C TYR A 47 -11.32 -8.77 6.29
N LEU A 48 -10.78 -9.98 6.37
CA LEU A 48 -11.34 -11.04 7.22
C LEU A 48 -11.00 -10.84 8.71
N VAL A 49 -9.79 -10.36 9.00
CA VAL A 49 -9.27 -10.26 10.38
C VAL A 49 -9.55 -8.90 11.03
N PHE A 50 -9.67 -7.83 10.25
CA PHE A 50 -9.86 -6.47 10.74
C PHE A 50 -11.21 -5.90 10.30
N ASP A 51 -12.19 -5.96 11.20
CA ASP A 51 -13.58 -5.54 10.99
C ASP A 51 -13.78 -4.01 10.89
N PHE A 52 -12.78 -3.24 11.32
CA PHE A 52 -12.77 -1.78 11.21
C PHE A 52 -12.31 -1.27 9.84
N LEU A 53 -11.89 -2.14 8.91
CA LEU A 53 -11.50 -1.70 7.58
C LEU A 53 -12.72 -1.18 6.80
N PRO A 54 -12.63 0.02 6.19
CA PRO A 54 -13.70 0.51 5.34
C PRO A 54 -13.97 -0.45 4.18
N GLU A 55 -15.24 -0.65 3.83
CA GLU A 55 -15.65 -1.52 2.74
C GLU A 55 -14.86 -1.25 1.44
N PRO A 56 -14.36 -2.27 0.74
CA PRO A 56 -13.52 -2.11 -0.46
C PRO A 56 -14.24 -1.43 -1.64
N TRP A 57 -15.57 -1.34 -1.61
CA TRP A 57 -16.35 -0.60 -2.59
C TRP A 57 -16.99 0.67 -2.02
N ALA A 58 -16.74 1.01 -0.75
CA ALA A 58 -17.06 2.33 -0.19
C ALA A 58 -16.25 3.36 -0.96
N ALA A 59 -16.82 3.71 -2.11
CA ALA A 59 -16.26 4.50 -3.15
C ALA A 59 -16.02 5.86 -2.54
N VAL A 60 -14.77 6.14 -2.24
CA VAL A 60 -14.38 7.50 -1.95
C VAL A 60 -14.12 8.14 -3.30
N PRO A 61 -14.94 9.11 -3.74
CA PRO A 61 -14.66 9.84 -4.95
C PRO A 61 -13.25 10.45 -4.80
N GLY A 62 -12.36 10.20 -5.76
CA GLY A 62 -10.97 10.64 -5.68
C GLY A 62 -9.96 9.63 -5.13
N ARG A 63 -10.30 8.33 -5.12
CA ARG A 63 -9.36 7.23 -4.82
C ARG A 63 -8.28 7.08 -5.92
N GLY A 64 -7.28 7.95 -5.87
CA GLY A 64 -5.88 7.61 -6.22
C GLY A 64 -5.54 7.27 -7.68
N LEU A 65 -6.36 7.61 -8.68
CA LEU A 65 -5.92 7.63 -10.09
C LEU A 65 -6.14 9.00 -10.74
N HIS A 66 -6.08 10.07 -9.97
CA HIS A 66 -6.10 11.43 -10.52
C HIS A 66 -4.67 11.85 -10.88
N GLY A 67 -4.29 11.58 -12.12
CA GLY A 67 -3.05 12.06 -12.71
C GLY A 67 -2.67 11.21 -13.90
N ALA A 68 -3.00 11.68 -15.12
CA ALA A 68 -2.72 11.02 -16.40
C ALA A 68 -3.30 9.58 -16.55
N PRO A 69 -3.60 9.11 -17.77
CA PRO A 69 -3.84 7.69 -17.97
C PRO A 69 -2.59 6.90 -17.51
N PRO A 70 -2.76 5.82 -16.75
CA PRO A 70 -1.63 5.04 -16.26
C PRO A 70 -0.83 4.56 -17.48
N ARG A 71 0.49 4.78 -17.45
CA ARG A 71 1.40 4.46 -18.57
C ARG A 71 1.46 2.95 -18.85
N VAL A 72 1.02 2.16 -17.88
CA VAL A 72 0.85 0.71 -17.91
C VAL A 72 -0.62 0.45 -17.57
N SER A 73 -1.26 -0.51 -18.22
CA SER A 73 -2.63 -0.86 -17.82
C SER A 73 -2.67 -1.33 -16.36
N ASN A 74 -3.74 -1.03 -15.63
CA ASN A 74 -3.86 -1.39 -14.20
C ASN A 74 -3.64 -2.89 -13.92
N SER A 75 -3.87 -3.78 -14.90
CA SER A 75 -3.65 -5.22 -14.77
C SER A 75 -2.19 -5.65 -14.86
N MET A 76 -1.30 -4.77 -15.32
CA MET A 76 0.16 -5.01 -15.35
C MET A 76 0.90 -4.16 -14.30
N ASP A 77 0.16 -3.53 -13.39
CA ASP A 77 0.71 -2.69 -12.33
C ASP A 77 0.43 -3.35 -10.98
N ASP A 78 1.51 -3.73 -10.30
CA ASP A 78 1.46 -4.55 -9.10
C ASP A 78 0.75 -3.85 -7.91
N VAL A 79 0.69 -2.52 -7.94
CA VAL A 79 0.05 -1.73 -6.89
C VAL A 79 -1.39 -1.39 -7.27
N LEU A 80 -1.61 -1.02 -8.54
CA LEU A 80 -2.91 -0.56 -9.04
C LEU A 80 -3.90 -1.70 -9.35
N MET A 81 -3.44 -2.95 -9.50
CA MET A 81 -4.33 -4.10 -9.70
C MET A 81 -5.35 -4.22 -8.55
N ASN A 82 -4.95 -3.85 -7.33
CA ASN A 82 -5.77 -3.86 -6.12
C ASN A 82 -6.40 -2.47 -5.84
N SER A 83 -6.68 -1.70 -6.90
CA SER A 83 -7.28 -0.35 -6.80
C SER A 83 -8.55 -0.30 -5.95
N ARG A 84 -9.32 -1.39 -5.90
CA ARG A 84 -10.52 -1.55 -5.06
C ARG A 84 -10.20 -1.51 -3.57
N SER A 85 -9.13 -2.18 -3.11
CA SER A 85 -8.79 -2.17 -1.68
C SER A 85 -8.43 -0.77 -1.18
N VAL A 86 -8.85 -0.45 0.05
CA VAL A 86 -8.47 0.76 0.78
C VAL A 86 -6.99 0.73 1.17
N VAL A 87 -6.50 -0.47 1.47
CA VAL A 87 -5.11 -0.74 1.79
C VAL A 87 -4.36 -1.00 0.48
N LYS A 88 -3.21 -0.35 0.34
CA LYS A 88 -2.23 -0.55 -0.73
C LYS A 88 -0.99 -1.19 -0.14
N LEU A 89 -0.44 -2.14 -0.87
CA LEU A 89 0.79 -2.85 -0.53
C LEU A 89 1.83 -2.47 -1.58
N LEU A 90 2.99 -2.01 -1.13
CA LEU A 90 4.10 -1.63 -1.99
C LEU A 90 5.36 -2.31 -1.48
N GLU A 91 6.25 -2.63 -2.40
CA GLU A 91 7.52 -3.27 -2.08
C GLU A 91 8.56 -2.17 -1.95
N GLU A 92 9.49 -2.29 -1.01
CA GLU A 92 10.65 -1.41 -1.05
C GLU A 92 11.58 -1.96 -2.12
N TYR A 93 11.93 -1.13 -3.09
CA TYR A 93 12.90 -1.45 -4.12
C TYR A 93 14.02 -0.42 -4.09
N ASP A 94 15.27 -0.89 -4.12
CA ASP A 94 16.41 -0.03 -4.40
C ASP A 94 17.29 -0.75 -5.46
N PRO A 95 17.68 -0.07 -6.54
CA PRO A 95 18.44 -0.70 -7.63
C PRO A 95 19.92 -0.93 -7.31
N GLU A 96 20.48 -0.30 -6.27
CA GLU A 96 21.90 -0.38 -5.94
C GLU A 96 22.26 -1.61 -5.08
N ASP A 97 21.28 -2.17 -4.36
CA ASP A 97 21.47 -3.43 -3.63
C ASP A 97 21.15 -4.63 -4.54
N LEU A 98 22.21 -5.19 -5.08
CA LEU A 98 22.14 -6.43 -5.87
C LEU A 98 22.31 -7.69 -5.00
N ALA A 99 22.53 -7.53 -3.69
CA ALA A 99 22.80 -8.62 -2.76
C ALA A 99 21.52 -9.14 -2.09
N SER A 100 20.56 -8.26 -1.81
CA SER A 100 19.29 -8.62 -1.17
C SER A 100 18.25 -9.04 -2.18
N GLN A 101 17.75 -10.27 -2.07
CA GLN A 101 16.62 -10.76 -2.88
C GLN A 101 15.29 -10.07 -2.52
N SER A 102 15.14 -9.66 -1.26
CA SER A 102 13.95 -8.97 -0.74
C SER A 102 14.38 -7.88 0.23
N ARG A 103 13.75 -6.72 0.15
CA ARG A 103 14.04 -5.64 1.10
C ARG A 103 13.51 -5.94 2.50
N PRO A 104 14.17 -5.39 3.54
CA PRO A 104 13.78 -5.61 4.92
C PRO A 104 12.38 -5.06 5.24
N TYR A 105 11.85 -4.16 4.40
CA TYR A 105 10.57 -3.52 4.58
C TYR A 105 9.73 -3.58 3.31
N ALA A 106 8.42 -3.53 3.50
CA ALA A 106 7.43 -3.20 2.49
C ALA A 106 6.58 -2.04 3.06
N GLN A 107 5.84 -1.31 2.23
CA GLN A 107 4.96 -0.24 2.70
C GLN A 107 3.50 -0.69 2.68
N VAL A 108 2.78 -0.35 3.74
CA VAL A 108 1.32 -0.44 3.82
C VAL A 108 0.79 0.99 3.82
N ALA A 109 -0.07 1.32 2.86
CA ALA A 109 -0.52 2.68 2.62
C ALA A 109 -2.05 2.75 2.45
N ASP A 110 -2.67 3.86 2.85
CA ASP A 110 -4.06 4.17 2.52
C ASP A 110 -4.19 5.07 1.28
N TYR A 111 -3.11 5.77 0.94
CA TYR A 111 -3.00 6.63 -0.23
C TYR A 111 -1.76 6.32 -1.05
N VAL A 112 -1.95 6.13 -2.36
CA VAL A 112 -0.89 5.92 -3.35
C VAL A 112 -1.25 6.65 -4.63
N VAL A 113 -0.27 7.35 -5.20
CA VAL A 113 -0.35 7.94 -6.53
C VAL A 113 0.93 7.65 -7.30
N GLN A 114 0.80 7.29 -8.58
CA GLN A 114 1.96 7.12 -9.45
C GLN A 114 2.56 8.49 -9.78
N VAL A 115 3.85 8.67 -9.52
CA VAL A 115 4.60 9.89 -9.80
C VAL A 115 5.03 9.94 -11.26
N TYR A 116 4.88 11.11 -11.87
CA TYR A 116 5.36 11.41 -13.22
C TYR A 116 6.20 12.69 -13.22
N LEU A 117 6.92 12.90 -14.32
CA LEU A 117 7.63 14.15 -14.56
C LEU A 117 6.66 15.33 -14.46
N SER A 118 7.12 16.39 -13.77
CA SER A 118 6.37 17.64 -13.56
C SER A 118 5.12 17.53 -12.67
N MET A 119 4.94 16.43 -11.94
CA MET A 119 3.90 16.34 -10.91
C MET A 119 4.19 17.30 -9.74
N ASN A 120 3.17 18.04 -9.31
CA ASN A 120 3.26 18.85 -8.09
C ASN A 120 2.91 18.01 -6.85
N VAL A 121 3.94 17.55 -6.14
CA VAL A 121 3.80 16.74 -4.92
C VAL A 121 3.07 17.50 -3.80
N VAL A 122 3.22 18.82 -3.74
CA VAL A 122 2.55 19.66 -2.73
C VAL A 122 1.04 19.65 -2.93
N ASP A 123 0.59 19.73 -4.19
CA ASP A 123 -0.84 19.68 -4.52
C ASP A 123 -1.42 18.30 -4.19
N GLU A 124 -0.69 17.21 -4.46
CA GLU A 124 -1.16 15.87 -4.11
C GLU A 124 -1.25 15.63 -2.60
N ARG A 125 -0.28 16.14 -1.84
CA ARG A 125 -0.34 16.09 -0.38
C ARG A 125 -1.53 16.89 0.16
N ALA A 126 -1.76 18.10 -0.35
CA ALA A 126 -2.88 18.94 0.07
C ALA A 126 -4.25 18.28 -0.23
N ARG A 127 -4.36 17.55 -1.35
CA ARG A 127 -5.56 16.75 -1.67
C ARG A 127 -5.79 15.63 -0.66
N TYR A 128 -4.74 14.91 -0.29
CA TYR A 128 -4.82 13.87 0.73
C TYR A 128 -5.24 14.45 2.09
N GLU A 129 -4.61 15.52 2.55
CA GLU A 129 -4.92 16.18 3.82
C GLU A 129 -6.38 16.67 3.86
N SER A 130 -6.86 17.27 2.77
CA SER A 130 -8.26 17.70 2.63
C SER A 130 -9.26 16.54 2.69
N ARG A 131 -8.86 15.34 2.27
CA ARG A 131 -9.68 14.13 2.34
C ARG A 131 -9.73 13.61 3.77
N VAL A 132 -8.58 13.48 4.43
CA VAL A 132 -8.50 13.01 5.82
C VAL A 132 -9.33 13.89 6.75
N GLU A 133 -9.23 15.22 6.60
CA GLU A 133 -10.00 16.18 7.40
C GLU A 133 -11.53 16.00 7.23
N LYS A 134 -11.99 15.61 6.04
CA LYS A 134 -13.41 15.37 5.77
C LYS A 134 -13.90 14.04 6.34
N MET A 135 -13.04 13.02 6.35
CA MET A 135 -13.40 11.66 6.76
C MET A 135 -13.35 11.48 8.27
N LYS A 136 -12.39 12.12 8.95
CA LYS A 136 -12.17 12.01 10.41
C LYS A 136 -12.18 10.56 10.90
N ASP A 137 -11.67 9.66 10.08
CA ASP A 137 -11.61 8.23 10.35
C ASP A 137 -10.23 7.87 10.88
N VAL A 138 -10.17 6.87 11.77
CA VAL A 138 -8.96 6.40 12.46
C VAL A 138 -8.62 4.94 12.14
N TRP A 139 -9.31 4.35 11.15
CA TRP A 139 -9.12 2.95 10.75
C TRP A 139 -7.67 2.64 10.39
N PHE A 140 -6.93 3.61 9.83
CA PHE A 140 -5.59 3.36 9.31
C PHE A 140 -4.54 3.34 10.42
N GLU A 141 -4.68 4.21 11.43
CA GLU A 141 -3.90 4.16 12.67
C GLU A 141 -4.13 2.84 13.40
N ASN A 142 -5.39 2.39 13.48
CA ASN A 142 -5.72 1.09 14.07
C ASN A 142 -5.06 -0.06 13.29
N LEU A 143 -5.08 -0.02 11.95
CA LEU A 143 -4.41 -1.02 11.11
C LEU A 143 -2.90 -1.03 11.36
N ARG A 144 -2.27 0.14 11.44
CA ARG A 144 -0.85 0.26 11.78
C ARG A 144 -0.56 -0.39 13.13
N ASP A 145 -1.34 -0.09 14.15
CA ASP A 145 -1.09 -0.61 15.51
C ASP A 145 -1.20 -2.13 15.57
N GLN A 146 -2.10 -2.73 14.78
CA GLN A 146 -2.23 -4.19 14.66
C GLN A 146 -1.09 -4.84 13.85
N LEU A 147 -0.63 -4.20 12.76
CA LEU A 147 0.35 -4.80 11.85
C LEU A 147 1.81 -4.50 12.19
N GLN A 148 2.08 -3.30 12.71
CA GLN A 148 3.41 -2.78 13.00
C GLN A 148 3.32 -1.66 14.05
N ASN A 149 3.01 -2.03 15.29
CA ASN A 149 2.91 -1.09 16.40
C ASN A 149 4.18 -0.22 16.55
N GLY A 150 3.97 1.08 16.76
CA GLY A 150 5.03 2.07 16.98
C GLY A 150 5.68 2.63 15.71
N GLU A 151 5.30 2.17 14.52
CA GLU A 151 5.81 2.76 13.27
C GLU A 151 5.17 4.13 12.99
N GLU A 152 5.89 5.00 12.29
CA GLU A 152 5.35 6.29 11.87
C GLU A 152 4.56 6.15 10.57
N ILE A 153 3.36 6.76 10.54
CA ILE A 153 2.63 7.01 9.30
C ILE A 153 3.16 8.31 8.69
N ARG A 154 3.75 8.22 7.50
CA ARG A 154 4.37 9.35 6.80
C ARG A 154 4.40 9.14 5.30
N TRP A 155 4.87 10.17 4.60
CA TRP A 155 5.06 10.12 3.15
C TRP A 155 6.34 9.37 2.78
N TYR A 156 6.24 8.51 1.77
CA TYR A 156 7.36 7.79 1.18
C TYR A 156 7.30 7.86 -0.34
N VAL A 157 8.47 7.65 -0.96
CA VAL A 157 8.60 7.35 -2.38
C VAL A 157 9.01 5.89 -2.50
N SER A 158 8.29 5.11 -3.31
CA SER A 158 8.51 3.68 -3.52
C SER A 158 8.50 3.37 -5.04
N GLN A 159 9.19 2.32 -5.45
CA GLN A 159 9.36 1.90 -6.86
C GLN A 159 8.82 0.50 -7.11
#